data_AF-I6E0G7-F1
#
_entry.id   AF-I6E0G7-F1
#
_cell.length_a   1.000
_cell.length_b   1.000
_cell.length_c   1.000
_cell.angle_alpha   90.00
_cell.angle_beta   90.00
_cell.angle_gamma   90.00
#
_symmetry.space_group_name_H-M   'P 1'
#
loop_
_entity.id
_entity.type
_entity.pdbx_description
1 polymer ?
#
loop_
_entity_poly.entity_id
_entity_poly.type
_entity_poly.pdbx_seq_one_letter_code
_entity_poly.pdbx_strand_id
1 'polypeptide(L)' 'MFIGFDYGTANCSVAVMRDGKPHLLKMENDSTLLPSML' A
#
# COMPACT_ATOMS: atom_id res chain seq x y z
N MET A 1 14.06 -0.86 -6.83
CA MET A 1 13.07 -0.40 -5.83
C MET A 1 12.21 -1.60 -5.46
N PHE A 2 12.14 -1.97 -4.19
CA PHE A 2 11.30 -3.08 -3.73
C PHE A 2 9.98 -2.52 -3.18
N ILE A 3 8.87 -3.13 -3.58
CA ILE A 3 7.54 -2.82 -3.08
C ILE A 3 6.93 -4.07 -2.43
N GLY A 4 6.23 -3.85 -1.32
CA GLY A 4 5.29 -4.81 -0.78
C GLY A 4 3.89 -4.44 -1.24
N PHE A 5 3.13 -5.43 -1.69
CA PHE A 5 1.73 -5.27 -2.07
C PHE A 5 0.89 -6.23 -1.24
N ASP A 6 -0.05 -5.68 -0.48
CA ASP A 6 -1.05 -6.45 0.26
C ASP A 6 -2.35 -6.45 -0.54
N TYR A 7 -2.85 -7.64 -0.84
CA TYR A 7 -4.09 -7.84 -1.61
C TYR A 7 -5.13 -8.51 -0.71
N GLY A 8 -5.76 -7.70 0.14
CA GLY A 8 -6.82 -8.14 1.02
C GLY A 8 -8.17 -8.26 0.29
N THR A 9 -9.09 -9.03 0.89
CA THR A 9 -10.46 -9.16 0.37
C THR A 9 -11.23 -7.84 0.39
N ALA A 10 -10.99 -6.98 1.38
CA ALA A 10 -11.68 -5.70 1.53
C ALA A 10 -10.84 -4.50 1.09
N ASN A 11 -9.53 -4.52 1.37
CA ASN A 11 -8.62 -3.44 1.02
C ASN A 11 -7.26 -3.97 0.58
N CYS A 12 -6.62 -3.19 -0.30
CA CYS A 12 -5.24 -3.35 -0.73
C CYS A 12 -4.38 -2.22 -0.16
N SER A 13 -3.08 -2.48 0.01
CA SER A 13 -2.12 -1.44 0.39
C SER A 13 -0.75 -1.67 -0.25
N VAL A 14 0.04 -0.60 -0.36
CA VAL A 14 1.38 -0.66 -0.97
C VAL A 14 2.40 -0.02 -0.04
N ALA A 15 3.54 -0.68 0.15
CA ALA A 15 4.67 -0.14 0.87
C ALA A 15 5.93 -0.15 0.01
N VAL A 16 6.81 0.82 0.20
CA VAL A 16 8.17 0.84 -0.33
C VAL A 16 9.18 0.66 0.80
N MET A 17 10.30 0.01 0.53
CA MET A 17 11.43 0.04 1.46
C MET A 17 12.17 1.37 1.34
N ARG A 18 12.26 2.12 2.44
CA ARG A 18 13.06 3.35 2.56
C ARG A 18 13.83 3.28 3.88
N ASP A 19 15.15 3.50 3.82
CA ASP A 19 16.05 3.46 4.98
C ASP A 19 15.95 2.15 5.79
N GLY A 20 15.83 1.03 5.09
CA GLY A 20 15.70 -0.30 5.70
C GLY A 20 14.35 -0.58 6.36
N LYS A 21 13.36 0.31 6.21
CA LYS A 21 12.03 0.16 6.81
C LYS A 21 10.91 0.27 5.76
N PRO A 22 9.82 -0.50 5.89
CA PRO A 22 8.65 -0.34 5.04
C PRO A 22 7.96 0.99 5.35
N HIS A 23 7.59 1.71 4.29
CA HIS A 23 6.81 2.94 4.35
C HIS A 23 5.57 2.79 3.48
N LEU A 24 4.40 2.92 4.09
CA LEU A 24 3.13 2.90 3.36
C LEU A 24 3.02 4.11 2.44
N LEU A 25 2.59 3.86 1.22
CA LEU A 25 2.33 4.91 0.25
C LEU A 25 0.87 5.38 0.38
N LYS A 26 0.68 6.69 0.38
CA LYS A 26 -0.66 7.28 0.22
C LYS A 26 -1.10 7.18 -1.23
N MET A 27 -2.33 6.75 -1.42
CA MET A 27 -2.97 6.49 -2.70
C MET A 27 -4.17 7.41 -2.86
N GLU A 28 -5.31 6.86 -3.29
CA GLU A 28 -6.55 7.60 -3.47
C GLU A 28 -6.99 8.29 -2.17
N ASN A 29 -7.47 9.53 -2.27
CA ASN A 29 -8.00 10.31 -1.14
C ASN A 29 -7.01 10.44 0.04
N ASP A 30 -5.70 10.47 -0.24
CA ASP A 30 -4.62 10.51 0.77
C ASP A 30 -4.63 9.32 1.75
N SER A 31 -5.35 8.24 1.42
CA SER A 31 -5.45 7.01 2.19
C SER A 31 -4.31 6.05 1.85
N THR A 32 -3.81 5.29 2.82
CA THR A 32 -2.88 4.17 2.57
C THR A 32 -3.60 2.88 2.17
N LEU A 33 -4.93 2.88 2.21
CA LEU A 33 -5.79 1.76 1.84
C LEU A 33 -6.56 2.09 0.57
N LEU A 34 -6.55 1.14 -0.36
CA LEU A 34 -7.36 1.13 -1.56
C LEU A 34 -8.47 0.09 -1.38
N PRO A 35 -9.76 0.41 -1.55
CA PRO A 35 -10.81 -0.59 -1.53
C PRO A 35 -10.56 -1.67 -2.60
N SER A 36 -10.77 -2.95 -2.27
CA SER A 36 -10.58 -4.08 -3.19
C SER A 36 -11.74 -4.24 -4.20
N MET A 37 -12.42 -3.15 -4.55
CA MET A 37 -13.50 -3.15 -5.54
C MET A 37 -12.90 -2.98 -6.94
N LEU A 38 -13.43 -3.75 -7.90
CA LEU A 38 -13.09 -3.71 -9.33
C LEU A 38 -13.75 -2.53 -10.03
#